data_AF-A0A6A5GIJ4-F1
#
_entry.id   AF-A0A6A5GIJ4-F1
#
_cell.length_a   1.000
_cell.length_b   1.000
_cell.length_c   1.000
_cell.angle_alpha   90.00
_cell.angle_beta   90.00
_cell.angle_gamma   90.00
#
_symmetry.space_group_name_H-M   'P 1'
#
loop_
_entity.id
_entity.type
_entity.pdbx_description
1 polymer ?
#
loop_
_entity_poly.entity_id
_entity_poly.type
_entity_poly.pdbx_seq_one_letter_code
_entity_poly.pdbx_strand_id
1 'polypeptide(L)'
;MSQPLKCIECGVQPIRLLKMGPTMPEQVKEMFTPIHEDIQKITKDLGRSITFQARQRANLFMGLTKKERHFDRLREAHNEQKAKKDNYKKQLETAYELLQAKDLEISALKSSLTVAQQATPLFTQAPPPPQPSMKSADTMTTPSMIRIFSDSMYNRTPKSDKTEKKKRISEIPAFLRFTTPANPPHMFPHLAKLEAAKKSAQHSQ
;
A
#
# COMPACT_ATOMS: atom_id res chain seq x y z
N MET A 1 -7.93 -14.68 89.41
CA MET A 1 -7.08 -13.71 88.67
C MET A 1 -5.80 -14.42 88.28
N SER A 2 -5.73 -14.98 87.07
CA SER A 2 -4.55 -15.70 86.56
C SER A 2 -3.44 -14.71 86.21
N GLN A 3 -2.23 -14.89 86.74
CA GLN A 3 -1.08 -14.03 86.45
C GLN A 3 -0.80 -13.97 84.94
N PRO A 4 -0.44 -12.79 84.39
CA PRO A 4 -0.09 -12.66 82.99
C PRO A 4 1.18 -13.45 82.68
N LEU A 5 1.11 -14.33 81.68
CA LEU A 5 2.22 -15.16 81.22
C LEU A 5 3.44 -14.28 80.90
N LYS A 6 4.62 -14.67 81.38
CA LYS A 6 5.91 -13.98 81.17
C LYS A 6 6.87 -14.89 80.39
N CYS A 7 7.58 -14.31 79.42
CA CYS A 7 8.64 -14.99 78.68
C CYS A 7 9.76 -15.39 79.64
N ILE A 8 10.12 -16.68 79.71
CA ILE A 8 11.12 -17.20 80.65
C ILE A 8 12.52 -16.66 80.33
N GLU A 9 12.85 -16.50 79.05
CA GLU A 9 14.18 -16.02 78.63
C GLU A 9 14.30 -14.50 78.61
N CYS A 10 13.31 -13.83 78.04
CA CYS A 10 13.37 -12.40 77.76
C CYS A 10 12.65 -11.53 78.80
N GLY A 11 11.83 -12.13 79.66
CA GLY A 11 11.12 -11.43 80.73
C GLY A 11 10.06 -10.40 80.29
N VAL A 12 9.84 -10.25 78.98
CA VAL A 12 8.90 -9.26 78.42
C VAL A 12 7.44 -9.65 78.72
N GLN A 13 6.64 -8.66 79.12
CA GLN A 13 5.19 -8.75 79.29
C GLN A 13 4.48 -7.63 78.51
N PRO A 14 3.32 -7.90 77.89
CA PRO A 14 2.65 -9.20 77.80
C PRO A 14 3.24 -10.08 76.68
N ILE A 15 3.25 -11.41 76.86
CA ILE A 15 3.56 -12.34 75.76
C ILE A 15 2.47 -12.20 74.69
N ARG A 16 2.85 -11.87 73.46
CA ARG A 16 1.96 -11.98 72.30
C ARG A 16 1.80 -13.45 71.93
N LEU A 17 0.71 -14.06 72.38
CA LEU A 17 0.31 -15.39 71.94
C LEU A 17 -0.35 -15.27 70.56
N LEU A 18 0.35 -15.73 69.52
CA LEU A 18 -0.28 -15.93 68.21
C LEU A 18 -0.91 -17.32 68.14
N LYS A 19 -2.20 -17.36 67.81
CA LYS A 19 -2.90 -18.61 67.52
C LYS A 19 -2.56 -19.06 66.09
N MET A 20 -2.07 -20.27 65.94
CA MET A 20 -1.88 -20.88 64.61
C MET A 20 -3.25 -21.10 63.96
N GLY A 21 -3.48 -20.51 62.79
CA GLY A 21 -4.77 -20.60 62.09
C GLY A 21 -4.87 -19.68 60.86
N PRO A 22 -6.01 -19.70 60.15
CA PRO A 22 -6.21 -18.95 58.90
C PRO A 22 -6.12 -17.43 59.07
N THR A 23 -6.42 -16.92 60.27
CA THR A 23 -6.33 -15.49 60.64
C THR A 23 -4.92 -15.01 60.98
N MET A 24 -3.90 -15.87 60.83
CA MET A 24 -2.51 -15.49 61.10
C MET A 24 -2.03 -14.44 60.07
N PRO A 25 -1.26 -13.42 60.49
CA PRO A 25 -0.70 -12.44 59.58
C PRO A 25 0.17 -13.09 58.51
N GLU A 26 0.04 -12.62 57.26
CA GLU A 26 0.75 -13.17 56.09
C GLU A 26 2.28 -13.20 56.29
N GLN A 27 2.86 -12.15 56.88
CA GLN A 27 4.30 -12.10 57.20
C GLN A 27 4.75 -13.23 58.13
N VAL A 28 3.91 -13.64 59.08
CA VAL A 28 4.24 -14.73 60.01
C VAL A 28 4.04 -16.07 59.30
N LYS A 29 2.98 -16.21 58.50
CA LYS A 29 2.80 -17.41 57.64
C LYS A 29 4.02 -17.61 56.76
N GLU A 30 4.51 -16.54 56.11
CA GLU A 30 5.69 -16.55 55.26
C GLU A 30 6.93 -17.13 55.97
N MET A 31 7.18 -16.75 57.24
CA MET A 31 8.30 -17.29 58.02
C MET A 31 8.19 -18.79 58.35
N PHE A 32 6.99 -19.36 58.31
CA PHE A 32 6.74 -20.78 58.55
C PHE A 32 6.38 -21.56 57.27
N THR A 33 6.32 -20.88 56.12
CA THR A 33 6.09 -21.55 54.84
C THR A 33 7.33 -22.37 54.49
N PRO A 34 7.16 -23.66 54.21
CA PRO A 34 8.28 -24.46 53.75
C PRO A 34 8.84 -23.90 52.43
N ILE A 35 10.18 -23.84 52.32
CA ILE A 35 10.90 -23.30 51.14
C ILE A 35 10.41 -23.92 49.81
N HIS A 36 9.96 -25.18 49.83
CA HIS A 36 9.47 -25.85 48.63
C HIS A 36 8.19 -25.20 48.04
N GLU A 37 7.33 -24.60 48.86
CA GLU A 37 6.11 -23.92 48.40
C GLU A 37 6.44 -22.62 47.66
N ASP A 38 7.41 -21.86 48.18
CA ASP A 38 7.94 -20.66 47.52
C ASP A 38 8.59 -21.00 46.18
N ILE A 39 9.42 -22.05 46.14
CA ILE A 39 10.03 -22.51 44.89
C ILE A 39 8.95 -22.94 43.87
N GLN A 40 7.89 -23.62 44.31
CA GLN A 40 6.79 -24.00 43.42
C GLN A 40 6.02 -22.79 42.88
N LYS A 41 5.78 -21.78 43.73
CA LYS A 41 5.13 -20.53 43.32
C LYS A 41 5.99 -19.79 42.30
N ILE A 42 7.28 -19.63 42.57
CA ILE A 42 8.24 -19.00 41.65
C ILE A 42 8.30 -19.75 40.32
N THR A 43 8.36 -21.09 40.36
CA THR A 43 8.37 -21.92 39.15
C THR A 43 7.10 -21.75 38.31
N LYS A 44 5.93 -21.68 38.96
CA LYS A 44 4.65 -21.43 38.27
C LYS A 44 4.62 -20.05 37.62
N ASP A 45 5.06 -19.02 38.32
CA ASP A 45 5.06 -17.64 37.81
C ASP A 45 6.10 -17.45 36.69
N LEU A 46 7.25 -18.11 36.80
CA LEU A 46 8.23 -18.17 35.71
C LEU A 46 7.66 -18.88 34.48
N GLY A 47 6.97 -20.02 34.66
CA GLY A 47 6.31 -20.75 33.58
C GLY A 47 5.25 -19.91 32.86
N ARG A 48 4.46 -19.13 33.61
CA ARG A 48 3.50 -18.16 33.03
C ARG A 48 4.20 -17.11 32.19
N SER A 49 5.29 -16.54 32.69
CA SER A 49 6.08 -15.51 32.00
C SER A 49 6.69 -16.05 30.71
N ILE A 50 7.28 -17.25 30.74
CA ILE A 50 7.84 -17.91 29.54
C ILE A 50 6.75 -18.16 28.51
N THR A 51 5.60 -18.70 28.93
CA THR A 51 4.47 -18.97 28.02
C THR A 51 3.94 -17.69 27.39
N PHE A 52 3.83 -16.60 28.17
CA PHE A 52 3.43 -15.30 27.67
C PHE A 52 4.43 -14.78 26.62
N GLN A 53 5.73 -14.80 26.93
CA GLN A 53 6.78 -14.37 26.00
C GLN A 53 6.76 -15.19 24.71
N ALA A 54 6.60 -16.52 24.80
CA ALA A 54 6.49 -17.39 23.64
C ALA A 54 5.31 -17.01 22.73
N ARG A 55 4.14 -16.72 23.32
CA ARG A 55 2.95 -16.26 22.57
C ARG A 55 3.19 -14.90 21.91
N GLN A 56 3.79 -13.95 22.62
CA GLN A 56 4.11 -12.64 22.04
C GLN A 56 5.08 -12.77 20.86
N ARG A 57 6.12 -13.60 20.99
CA ARG A 57 7.07 -13.87 19.90
C ARG A 57 6.38 -14.51 18.71
N ALA A 58 5.52 -15.51 18.92
CA ALA A 58 4.77 -16.16 17.85
C ALA A 58 3.88 -15.17 17.09
N ASN A 59 3.16 -14.31 17.81
CA ASN A 59 2.30 -13.28 17.21
C ASN A 59 3.10 -12.27 16.38
N LEU A 60 4.26 -11.82 16.90
CA LEU A 60 5.18 -10.95 16.18
C LEU A 60 5.70 -11.61 14.90
N PHE A 61 6.16 -12.85 15.00
CA PHE A 61 6.64 -13.62 13.84
C PHE A 61 5.56 -13.75 12.78
N MET A 62 4.33 -14.14 13.15
CA MET A 62 3.23 -14.23 12.20
C MET A 62 2.93 -12.89 11.51
N GLY A 63 2.99 -11.78 12.26
CA GLY A 63 2.82 -10.44 11.71
C GLY A 63 3.91 -10.06 10.71
N LEU A 64 5.17 -10.36 11.04
CA LEU A 64 6.32 -10.10 10.19
C LEU A 64 6.28 -10.95 8.91
N THR A 65 6.03 -12.25 9.02
CA THR A 65 5.92 -13.14 7.85
C THR A 65 4.81 -12.72 6.90
N LYS A 66 3.68 -12.21 7.41
CA LYS A 66 2.61 -11.66 6.54
C LYS A 66 3.09 -10.43 5.78
N LYS A 67 3.83 -9.53 6.43
CA LYS A 67 4.39 -8.33 5.79
C LYS A 67 5.44 -8.69 4.76
N GLU A 68 6.34 -9.61 5.08
CA GLU A 68 7.36 -10.13 4.18
C GLU A 68 6.74 -10.64 2.88
N ARG A 69 5.74 -11.54 2.97
CA ARG A 69 5.01 -12.04 1.80
C ARG A 69 4.36 -10.93 0.97
N HIS A 70 3.88 -9.87 1.62
CA HIS A 70 3.30 -8.73 0.91
C HIS A 70 4.38 -7.96 0.15
N PHE A 71 5.57 -7.76 0.73
CA PHE A 71 6.69 -7.12 0.05
C PHE A 71 7.18 -7.95 -1.14
N ASP A 72 7.21 -9.27 -1.02
CA ASP A 72 7.60 -10.15 -2.13
C ASP A 72 6.63 -10.02 -3.30
N ARG A 73 5.32 -10.06 -3.05
CA ARG A 73 4.30 -9.83 -4.10
C ARG A 73 4.43 -8.46 -4.76
N LEU A 74 4.71 -7.42 -3.98
CA LEU A 74 4.93 -6.08 -4.54
C LEU A 74 6.18 -6.03 -5.41
N ARG A 75 7.25 -6.72 -4.99
CA ARG A 75 8.50 -6.82 -5.76
C ARG A 75 8.27 -7.57 -7.07
N GLU A 76 7.55 -8.69 -7.04
CA GLU A 76 7.17 -9.45 -8.23
C GLU A 76 6.34 -8.61 -9.19
N ALA A 77 5.27 -7.97 -8.71
CA ALA A 77 4.43 -7.10 -9.52
C ALA A 77 5.22 -5.94 -10.13
N HIS A 78 6.12 -5.33 -9.38
CA HIS A 78 7.01 -4.29 -9.89
C HIS A 78 7.91 -4.81 -11.02
N ASN A 79 8.53 -5.99 -10.83
CA ASN A 79 9.39 -6.60 -11.83
C ASN A 79 8.62 -6.97 -13.10
N GLU A 80 7.40 -7.48 -12.96
CA GLU A 80 6.51 -7.77 -14.09
C GLU A 80 6.17 -6.50 -14.87
N GLN A 81 5.82 -5.41 -14.18
CA GLN A 81 5.52 -4.13 -14.82
C GLN A 81 6.75 -3.53 -15.50
N LYS A 82 7.94 -3.67 -14.89
CA LYS A 82 9.20 -3.27 -15.51
C LYS A 82 9.46 -4.05 -16.80
N ALA A 83 9.30 -5.37 -16.77
CA ALA A 83 9.47 -6.22 -17.95
C ALA A 83 8.49 -5.86 -19.08
N LYS A 84 7.22 -5.59 -18.74
CA LYS A 84 6.21 -5.11 -19.70
C LYS A 84 6.62 -3.78 -20.32
N LYS A 85 7.04 -2.81 -19.49
CA LYS A 85 7.52 -1.51 -19.95
C LYS A 85 8.70 -1.65 -20.91
N ASP A 86 9.68 -2.49 -20.57
CA ASP A 86 10.86 -2.72 -21.42
C ASP A 86 10.47 -3.38 -22.75
N ASN A 87 9.48 -4.27 -22.75
CA ASN A 87 8.94 -4.86 -23.98
C ASN A 87 8.23 -3.82 -24.85
N TYR A 88 7.36 -2.99 -24.28
CA TYR A 88 6.70 -1.91 -25.03
C TYR A 88 7.69 -0.91 -25.59
N LYS A 89 8.76 -0.59 -24.85
CA LYS A 89 9.84 0.27 -25.34
C LYS A 89 10.50 -0.32 -26.59
N LYS A 90 10.84 -1.63 -26.57
CA LYS A 90 11.41 -2.32 -27.74
C LYS A 90 10.45 -2.32 -28.93
N GLN A 91 9.17 -2.62 -28.71
CA GLN A 91 8.16 -2.59 -29.78
C GLN A 91 8.05 -1.20 -30.42
N LEU A 92 8.10 -0.16 -29.60
CA LEU A 92 8.06 1.23 -30.06
C LEU A 92 9.30 1.57 -30.91
N GLU A 93 10.50 1.17 -30.45
CA GLU A 93 11.76 1.35 -31.20
C GLU A 93 11.69 0.65 -32.56
N THR A 94 11.26 -0.61 -32.61
CA THR A 94 11.08 -1.35 -33.87
C THR A 94 10.04 -0.69 -34.79
N ALA A 95 8.95 -0.17 -34.25
CA ALA A 95 7.93 0.54 -35.04
C ALA A 95 8.49 1.84 -35.66
N TYR A 96 9.31 2.58 -34.92
CA TYR A 96 9.99 3.77 -35.45
C TYR A 96 10.97 3.43 -36.56
N GLU A 97 11.77 2.37 -36.40
CA GLU A 97 12.70 1.89 -37.43
C GLU A 97 11.94 1.49 -38.71
N LEU A 98 10.82 0.77 -38.57
CA LEU A 98 10.00 0.38 -39.71
C LEU A 98 9.38 1.60 -40.41
N LEU A 99 8.91 2.59 -39.64
CA LEU A 99 8.36 3.82 -40.19
C LEU A 99 9.42 4.57 -41.00
N GLN A 100 10.62 4.75 -40.45
CA GLN A 100 11.74 5.38 -41.15
C GLN A 100 12.12 4.64 -42.43
N ALA A 101 12.18 3.30 -42.38
CA ALA A 101 12.46 2.49 -43.57
C ALA A 101 11.39 2.68 -44.66
N LYS A 102 10.11 2.75 -44.28
CA LYS A 102 9.01 2.98 -45.20
C LYS A 102 9.00 4.40 -45.76
N ASP A 103 9.37 5.41 -44.97
CA ASP A 103 9.50 6.79 -45.46
C ASP A 103 10.62 6.92 -46.50
N LEU A 104 11.73 6.20 -46.32
CA LEU A 104 12.81 6.11 -47.31
C LEU A 104 12.35 5.42 -48.60
N GLU A 105 11.63 4.30 -48.48
CA GLU A 105 11.06 3.57 -49.62
C GLU A 105 10.07 4.44 -50.41
N ILE A 106 9.15 5.12 -49.72
CA ILE A 106 8.20 6.06 -50.34
C ILE A 106 8.96 7.20 -51.04
N SER A 107 10.01 7.73 -50.43
CA SER A 107 10.83 8.79 -51.03
C SER A 107 11.53 8.32 -52.31
N ALA A 108 12.06 7.10 -52.32
CA ALA A 108 12.68 6.48 -53.50
C ALA A 108 11.67 6.19 -54.62
N LEU A 109 10.45 5.74 -54.27
CA LEU A 109 9.38 5.54 -55.25
C LEU A 109 8.88 6.87 -55.84
N LYS A 110 8.80 7.93 -55.03
CA LYS A 110 8.43 9.27 -55.52
C LYS A 110 9.47 9.83 -56.48
N SER A 111 10.77 9.63 -56.19
CA SER A 111 11.83 10.09 -57.10
C SER A 111 11.82 9.30 -58.41
N SER A 112 11.64 7.98 -58.38
CA SER A 112 11.55 7.16 -59.61
C SER A 112 10.32 7.50 -60.46
N LEU A 113 9.17 7.77 -59.84
CA LEU A 113 7.97 8.25 -60.52
C LEU A 113 8.20 9.59 -61.23
N THR A 114 8.89 10.52 -60.57
CA THR A 114 9.20 11.84 -61.14
C THR A 114 10.10 11.71 -62.37
N VAL A 115 11.10 10.82 -62.32
CA VAL A 115 11.98 10.52 -63.46
C VAL A 115 11.21 9.87 -64.61
N ALA A 116 10.31 8.93 -64.32
CA ALA A 116 9.48 8.28 -65.33
C ALA A 116 8.51 9.27 -66.03
N GLN A 117 7.94 10.22 -65.28
CA GLN A 117 7.08 11.27 -65.84
C GLN A 117 7.86 12.24 -66.74
N GLN A 118 9.10 12.58 -66.38
CA GLN A 118 9.97 13.44 -67.20
C GLN A 118 10.50 12.74 -68.47
N ALA A 119 10.53 11.41 -68.50
CA ALA A 119 10.96 10.63 -69.67
C ALA A 119 9.86 10.43 -70.74
N THR A 120 8.67 10.99 -70.57
CA THR A 120 7.57 10.90 -71.54
C THR A 120 7.62 12.10 -72.49
N PRO A 121 7.89 11.94 -73.80
CA PRO A 121 7.91 13.07 -74.72
C PRO A 121 6.48 13.58 -75.00
N LEU A 122 6.28 14.90 -74.88
CA LEU A 122 5.14 15.63 -75.43
C LEU A 122 5.11 15.42 -76.96
N PHE A 123 4.15 14.67 -77.49
CA PHE A 123 3.54 14.79 -78.84
C PHE A 123 2.49 13.66 -78.91
N THR A 124 1.18 13.88 -78.96
CA THR A 124 0.43 14.45 -80.09
C THR A 124 -1.00 14.78 -79.62
N GLN A 125 -1.55 15.90 -80.10
CA GLN A 125 -2.89 16.41 -79.81
C GLN A 125 -4.00 15.45 -80.30
N ALA A 126 -5.01 15.21 -79.46
CA ALA A 126 -6.33 14.72 -79.85
C ALA A 126 -7.38 15.36 -78.92
N PRO A 127 -8.59 15.69 -79.42
CA PRO A 127 -9.53 16.63 -78.77
C PRO A 127 -10.17 16.05 -77.49
N PRO A 128 -10.71 16.92 -76.60
CA PRO A 128 -11.23 16.48 -75.30
C PRO A 128 -12.51 15.64 -75.45
N PRO A 129 -12.66 14.52 -74.71
CA PRO A 129 -13.91 13.78 -74.68
C PRO A 129 -14.99 14.54 -73.88
N PRO A 130 -16.28 14.34 -74.21
CA PRO A 130 -17.38 15.08 -73.61
C PRO A 130 -17.54 14.76 -72.11
N GLN A 131 -17.74 15.80 -71.31
CA GLN A 131 -18.05 15.70 -69.88
C GLN A 131 -19.37 14.95 -69.65
N PRO A 132 -19.42 13.91 -68.80
CA PRO A 132 -20.66 13.47 -68.19
C PRO A 132 -20.97 14.36 -66.98
N SER A 133 -22.15 14.97 -67.03
CA SER A 133 -22.77 15.70 -65.93
C SER A 133 -22.94 14.82 -64.69
N MET A 134 -22.57 15.38 -63.53
CA MET A 134 -23.07 15.12 -62.18
C MET A 134 -23.78 13.78 -61.90
N LYS A 135 -23.18 12.96 -61.03
CA LYS A 135 -23.77 12.47 -59.77
C LYS A 135 -22.74 11.63 -58.99
N SER A 136 -22.85 11.70 -57.66
CA SER A 136 -22.17 10.88 -56.64
C SER A 136 -20.63 11.02 -56.52
N ALA A 137 -20.19 12.11 -55.90
CA ALA A 137 -19.01 12.04 -55.03
C ALA A 137 -19.48 11.53 -53.66
N ASP A 138 -19.65 10.21 -53.53
CA ASP A 138 -19.58 9.59 -52.22
C ASP A 138 -18.14 9.75 -51.76
N THR A 139 -17.95 10.67 -50.82
CA THR A 139 -16.72 10.82 -50.07
C THR A 139 -16.49 9.52 -49.31
N MET A 140 -15.83 8.54 -49.96
CA MET A 140 -15.20 7.41 -49.27
C MET A 140 -14.05 7.98 -48.44
N THR A 141 -14.44 8.54 -47.30
CA THR A 141 -13.56 8.95 -46.23
C THR A 141 -12.89 7.66 -45.76
N THR A 142 -11.66 7.44 -46.20
CA THR A 142 -10.78 6.43 -45.63
C THR A 142 -10.80 6.62 -44.12
N PRO A 143 -11.22 5.62 -43.32
CA PRO A 143 -11.14 5.75 -41.88
C PRO A 143 -9.67 5.77 -41.50
N SER A 144 -9.15 6.97 -41.29
CA SER A 144 -7.82 7.19 -40.71
C SER A 144 -7.76 6.46 -39.37
N MET A 145 -6.96 5.39 -39.32
CA MET A 145 -6.64 4.62 -38.11
C MET A 145 -6.07 5.48 -36.96
N ILE A 146 -5.75 6.75 -37.24
CA ILE A 146 -5.14 7.70 -36.30
C ILE A 146 -6.18 8.27 -35.30
N ARG A 147 -7.49 8.08 -35.50
CA ARG A 147 -8.51 8.53 -34.51
C ARG A 147 -8.92 7.51 -33.45
N ILE A 148 -8.49 6.24 -33.56
CA ILE A 148 -8.94 5.19 -32.63
C ILE A 148 -8.23 5.29 -31.26
N PHE A 149 -7.06 5.93 -31.20
CA PHE A 149 -6.25 6.01 -29.98
C PHE A 149 -6.48 7.27 -29.13
N SER A 150 -7.14 8.30 -29.66
CA SER A 150 -7.37 9.57 -28.95
C SER A 150 -8.61 9.54 -28.07
N ASP A 151 -9.70 8.92 -28.56
CA ASP A 151 -11.01 9.01 -27.89
C ASP A 151 -11.22 7.96 -26.79
N SER A 152 -10.44 6.88 -26.78
CA SER A 152 -10.58 5.81 -25.76
C SER A 152 -9.85 6.12 -24.44
N MET A 153 -8.82 6.96 -24.46
CA MET A 153 -8.01 7.29 -23.26
C MET A 153 -8.49 8.55 -22.52
N TYR A 154 -9.11 9.52 -23.22
CA TYR A 154 -9.59 10.77 -22.59
C TYR A 154 -11.07 10.77 -22.19
N ASN A 155 -11.91 9.90 -22.77
CA ASN A 155 -13.33 9.79 -22.40
C ASN A 155 -13.60 8.95 -21.13
N ARG A 156 -12.54 8.49 -20.44
CA ARG A 156 -12.61 7.88 -19.10
C ARG A 156 -12.08 8.80 -18.00
N THR A 157 -12.32 10.09 -18.14
CA THR A 157 -12.46 10.93 -16.95
C THR A 157 -13.87 10.68 -16.40
N PRO A 158 -14.05 10.22 -15.15
CA PRO A 158 -15.37 10.22 -14.57
C PRO A 158 -15.82 11.67 -14.52
N LYS A 159 -16.83 12.00 -15.33
CA LYS A 159 -17.56 13.26 -15.19
C LYS A 159 -17.98 13.36 -13.73
N SER A 160 -17.53 14.43 -13.08
CA SER A 160 -18.01 14.80 -11.77
C SER A 160 -19.48 15.21 -11.92
N ASP A 161 -20.38 14.23 -11.85
CA ASP A 161 -21.77 14.50 -11.59
C ASP A 161 -21.86 15.04 -10.17
N LYS A 162 -21.96 16.37 -10.09
CA LYS A 162 -22.25 17.14 -8.88
C LYS A 162 -23.69 16.88 -8.44
N THR A 163 -24.02 15.66 -8.08
CA THR A 163 -25.24 15.30 -7.34
C THR A 163 -25.16 13.81 -6.99
N GLU A 164 -24.45 13.45 -5.93
CA GLU A 164 -24.74 12.17 -5.28
C GLU A 164 -24.44 12.17 -3.79
N LYS A 165 -25.41 11.63 -3.05
CA LYS A 165 -25.57 11.63 -1.59
C LYS A 165 -24.30 11.15 -0.88
N LYS A 166 -23.89 11.88 0.17
CA LYS A 166 -22.99 11.39 1.22
C LYS A 166 -23.54 10.07 1.78
N LYS A 167 -23.09 8.92 1.27
CA LYS A 167 -23.38 7.62 1.88
C LYS A 167 -22.73 7.61 3.27
N ARG A 168 -23.52 7.33 4.30
CA ARG A 168 -23.04 7.28 5.68
C ARG A 168 -22.03 6.14 5.82
N ILE A 169 -20.95 6.38 6.55
CA ILE A 169 -19.85 5.44 6.83
C ILE A 169 -20.35 4.09 7.40
N SER A 170 -21.58 4.06 7.94
CA SER A 170 -22.26 2.86 8.42
C SER A 170 -22.59 1.80 7.36
N GLU A 171 -22.60 2.13 6.07
CA GLU A 171 -22.97 1.21 4.98
C GLU A 171 -21.76 0.49 4.33
N ILE A 172 -20.53 0.89 4.67
CA ILE A 172 -19.32 0.25 4.13
C ILE A 172 -19.00 -1.00 4.97
N PRO A 173 -18.72 -2.19 4.38
CA PRO A 173 -18.30 -3.38 5.11
C PRO A 173 -17.07 -3.11 6.01
N ALA A 174 -17.07 -3.61 7.24
CA ALA A 174 -16.07 -3.26 8.26
C ALA A 174 -14.61 -3.50 7.83
N PHE A 175 -14.35 -4.48 6.95
CA PHE A 175 -12.99 -4.78 6.46
C PHE A 175 -12.45 -3.75 5.45
N LEU A 176 -13.32 -2.95 4.84
CA LEU A 176 -12.96 -1.84 3.93
C LEU A 176 -12.94 -0.49 4.64
N ARG A 177 -13.34 -0.44 5.91
CA ARG A 177 -13.23 0.78 6.73
C ARG A 177 -11.78 0.94 7.16
N PHE A 178 -11.01 1.63 6.32
CA PHE A 178 -9.71 2.16 6.69
C PHE A 178 -9.91 3.34 7.64
N THR A 179 -10.27 3.08 8.89
CA THR A 179 -10.14 4.09 9.94
C THR A 179 -8.66 4.14 10.27
N THR A 180 -7.96 5.15 9.75
CA THR A 180 -6.71 5.59 10.36
C THR A 180 -7.03 5.81 11.85
N PRO A 181 -6.39 5.08 12.78
CA PRO A 181 -6.51 5.46 14.17
C PRO A 181 -5.97 6.88 14.22
N ALA A 182 -6.80 7.79 14.72
CA ALA A 182 -6.42 9.17 14.94
C ALA A 182 -5.03 9.20 15.57
N ASN A 183 -4.07 9.67 14.76
CA ASN A 183 -2.77 10.20 15.12
C ASN A 183 -2.19 9.70 16.46
N PRO A 184 -1.48 8.56 16.54
CA PRO A 184 -0.68 8.25 17.72
C PRO A 184 0.56 9.18 17.71
N PRO A 185 0.60 10.23 18.55
CA PRO A 185 1.55 11.34 18.41
C PRO A 185 2.99 10.96 18.81
N HIS A 186 3.23 9.69 19.15
CA HIS A 186 4.51 9.19 19.64
C HIS A 186 5.37 8.51 18.56
N MET A 187 4.78 8.13 17.42
CA MET A 187 5.51 7.38 16.40
C MET A 187 6.34 8.27 15.46
N PHE A 188 6.04 9.58 15.40
CA PHE A 188 6.64 10.50 14.43
C PHE A 188 6.87 11.91 15.02
N PRO A 189 7.81 12.08 15.96
CA PRO A 189 8.07 13.38 16.61
C PRO A 189 8.49 14.49 15.64
N HIS A 190 8.98 14.15 14.44
CA HIS A 190 9.34 15.11 13.41
C HIS A 190 8.14 15.73 12.68
N LEU A 191 6.99 15.03 12.61
CA LEU A 191 5.78 15.56 11.96
C LEU A 191 5.10 16.63 12.82
N ALA A 192 5.11 16.48 14.14
CA ALA A 192 4.60 17.48 15.06
C ALA A 192 5.37 18.81 14.96
N LYS A 193 6.69 18.76 14.74
CA LYS A 193 7.52 19.95 14.54
C LYS A 193 7.21 20.66 13.21
N LEU A 194 6.91 19.91 12.16
CA LEU A 194 6.52 20.47 10.85
C LEU A 194 5.13 21.11 10.88
N GLU A 195 4.18 20.52 11.62
CA GLU A 195 2.84 21.13 11.80
C GLU A 195 2.88 22.38 12.67
N ALA A 196 3.70 22.39 13.73
CA ALA A 196 3.91 23.56 14.58
C ALA A 196 4.57 24.72 13.79
N ALA A 197 5.57 24.42 12.97
CA ALA A 197 6.22 25.41 12.10
C ALA A 197 5.29 25.95 11.00
N LYS A 198 4.35 25.14 10.51
CA LYS A 198 3.34 25.59 9.54
C LYS A 198 2.31 26.52 10.17
N LYS A 199 1.90 26.26 11.42
CA LYS A 199 0.95 27.11 12.15
C LYS A 199 1.56 28.46 12.57
N SER A 200 2.84 28.50 12.93
CA SER A 200 3.52 29.77 13.23
C SER A 200 3.75 30.62 11.97
N ALA A 201 3.92 30.02 10.80
CA ALA A 201 4.06 30.74 9.53
C ALA A 201 2.74 31.34 9.00
N GLN A 202 1.59 30.77 9.36
CA GLN A 202 0.26 31.26 8.93
C GLN A 202 -0.35 32.34 9.83
N HIS A 203 0.28 32.65 10.97
CA HIS A 203 -0.16 33.71 11.88
C HIS A 203 0.68 34.99 11.80
N SER A 204 1.60 35.06 10.82
CA SER A 204 2.49 36.21 10.62
C SER A 204 2.30 36.91 9.27
N GLN A 205 1.12 36.76 8.65
CA GLN A 205 0.63 37.61 7.56
C GLN A 205 -0.65 38.32 7.98
#